data_AF-A0A7N5P1W1-F1
#
_entry.id   AF-A0A7N5P1W1-F1
#
_cell.length_a   1.000
_cell.length_b   1.000
_cell.length_c   1.000
_cell.angle_alpha   90.00
_cell.angle_beta   90.00
_cell.angle_gamma   90.00
#
_symmetry.space_group_name_H-M   'P 1'
#
loop_
_entity.id
_entity.type
_entity.pdbx_description
1 polymer ?
#
loop_
_entity_poly.entity_id
_entity_poly.type
_entity_poly.pdbx_seq_one_letter_code
_entity_poly.pdbx_strand_id
1 'polypeptide(L)'
;MAHRECTDQKVYQAVTDDLPAAFVDGSTSGGDGDTKSLLVVERESGRYVEMHARYIGTTVFVRQLGRYLTLAIRMPEDLAMSYEESQDLQLCVNGCPLSERIDDGQGQVSAILGAQCHEKMPVKDIYFQSCVFDLLTTGDANFTAAAHSALADVEALHPRKERWHIFPSGSRGSARAGSPWAVSLGLPCLIFVVFL
;
A
#
# COMPACT_ATOMS: atom_id res chain seq x y z
N MET A 1 -16.34 5.21 -16.08
CA MET A 1 -17.47 6.10 -15.74
C MET A 1 -16.99 7.54 -15.82
N ALA A 2 -17.72 8.43 -16.49
CA ALA A 2 -17.35 9.85 -16.55
C ALA A 2 -18.04 10.62 -15.42
N HIS A 3 -17.27 11.12 -14.45
CA HIS A 3 -17.78 11.98 -13.36
C HIS A 3 -17.94 13.43 -13.83
N ARG A 4 -18.52 13.62 -15.03
CA ARG A 4 -18.62 14.92 -15.72
C ARG A 4 -19.38 15.99 -14.92
N GLU A 5 -20.29 15.57 -14.05
CA GLU A 5 -21.05 16.48 -13.18
C GLU A 5 -20.27 16.89 -11.92
N CYS A 6 -19.17 16.20 -11.61
CA CYS A 6 -18.37 16.46 -10.41
C CYS A 6 -17.06 17.17 -10.73
N THR A 7 -16.38 16.78 -11.82
CA THR A 7 -15.12 17.41 -12.26
C THR A 7 -14.88 17.10 -13.73
N ASP A 8 -14.28 18.05 -14.45
CA ASP A 8 -13.60 17.76 -15.70
C ASP A 8 -12.37 16.87 -15.44
N GLN A 9 -11.83 16.28 -16.52
CA GLN A 9 -10.60 15.51 -16.44
C GLN A 9 -9.45 16.40 -15.93
N LYS A 10 -8.77 15.95 -14.87
CA LYS A 10 -7.59 16.61 -14.32
C LYS A 10 -6.39 15.69 -14.40
N VAL A 11 -5.22 16.28 -14.64
CA VAL A 11 -3.93 15.58 -14.68
C VAL A 11 -3.03 16.25 -13.65
N TYR A 12 -2.53 15.46 -12.71
CA TYR A 12 -1.46 15.85 -11.80
C TYR A 12 -0.17 15.16 -12.22
N GLN A 13 0.91 15.91 -12.26
CA GLN A 13 2.23 15.39 -12.57
C GLN A 13 3.23 16.06 -11.64
N ALA A 14 4.14 15.26 -11.10
CA ALA A 14 5.25 15.72 -10.29
C ALA A 14 6.52 14.98 -10.71
N VAL A 15 7.66 15.63 -10.56
CA VAL A 15 8.99 15.05 -10.76
C VAL A 15 9.88 15.45 -9.60
N THR A 16 11.04 14.80 -9.47
CA THR A 16 12.02 15.22 -8.46
C THR A 16 12.39 16.70 -8.67
N ASP A 17 12.39 17.46 -7.58
CA ASP A 17 12.63 18.90 -7.49
C ASP A 17 11.52 19.80 -8.07
N ASP A 18 10.40 19.22 -8.52
CA ASP A 18 9.21 19.95 -8.97
C ASP A 18 7.94 19.24 -8.51
N LEU A 19 7.43 19.69 -7.36
CA LEU A 19 6.22 19.18 -6.70
C LEU A 19 5.13 20.27 -6.68
N PRO A 20 4.40 20.48 -7.78
CA PRO A 20 3.50 21.62 -7.92
C PRO A 20 2.24 21.49 -7.06
N ALA A 21 1.77 22.60 -6.52
CA ALA A 21 0.48 22.68 -5.79
C ALA A 21 -0.73 22.85 -6.72
N ALA A 22 -0.65 22.36 -7.96
CA ALA A 22 -1.66 22.54 -9.01
C ALA A 22 -1.65 21.36 -9.99
N PHE A 23 -2.75 21.22 -10.73
CA PHE A 23 -2.83 20.36 -11.91
C PHE A 23 -2.04 20.95 -13.08
N VAL A 24 -1.79 20.14 -14.11
CA VAL A 24 -1.02 20.53 -15.31
C VAL A 24 -1.62 21.74 -16.04
N ASP A 25 -2.94 21.95 -15.95
CA ASP A 25 -3.64 23.11 -16.50
C ASP A 25 -3.55 24.37 -15.61
N GLY A 26 -2.80 24.31 -14.52
CA GLY A 26 -2.63 25.40 -13.53
C GLY A 26 -3.77 25.54 -12.54
N SER A 27 -4.84 24.75 -12.66
CA SER A 27 -5.95 24.78 -11.70
C SER A 27 -5.59 24.03 -10.40
N THR A 28 -6.17 24.46 -9.28
CA THR A 28 -5.96 23.80 -7.98
C THR A 28 -7.17 22.97 -7.53
N SER A 29 -8.27 23.01 -8.30
CA SER A 29 -9.49 22.28 -8.00
C SER A 29 -10.24 21.86 -9.26
N GLY A 30 -11.09 20.84 -9.11
CA GLY A 30 -12.05 20.39 -10.11
C GLY A 30 -13.48 20.41 -9.56
N GLY A 31 -14.44 20.63 -10.45
CA GLY A 31 -15.85 20.84 -10.14
C GLY A 31 -16.29 22.30 -10.25
N ASP A 32 -17.59 22.50 -10.49
CA ASP A 32 -18.20 23.82 -10.65
C ASP A 32 -18.86 24.29 -9.34
N GLY A 33 -18.86 25.61 -9.10
CA GLY A 33 -19.47 26.23 -7.91
C GLY A 33 -18.65 26.16 -6.60
N ASP A 34 -19.35 26.29 -5.46
CA ASP A 34 -18.74 26.42 -4.11
C ASP A 34 -18.18 25.09 -3.57
N THR A 35 -18.66 23.95 -4.07
CA THR A 35 -18.26 22.61 -3.60
C THR A 35 -17.15 22.03 -4.47
N LYS A 36 -15.90 22.29 -4.07
CA LYS A 36 -14.72 21.67 -4.70
C LYS A 36 -14.71 20.16 -4.46
N SER A 37 -15.08 19.40 -5.49
CA SER A 37 -15.16 17.94 -5.44
C SER A 37 -13.77 17.28 -5.53
N LEU A 38 -12.83 17.99 -6.18
CA LEU A 38 -11.43 17.65 -6.34
C LEU A 38 -10.57 18.84 -5.94
N LEU A 39 -9.53 18.64 -5.12
CA LEU A 39 -8.66 19.70 -4.63
C LEU A 39 -7.21 19.21 -4.53
N VAL A 40 -6.26 20.06 -4.91
CA VAL A 40 -4.83 19.92 -4.60
C VAL A 40 -4.49 20.87 -3.47
N VAL A 41 -3.79 20.39 -2.44
CA VAL A 41 -3.39 21.18 -1.29
C VAL A 41 -1.91 20.96 -1.00
N GLU A 42 -1.15 22.05 -1.03
CA GLU A 42 0.23 22.04 -0.55
C GLU A 42 0.23 21.98 0.99
N ARG A 43 0.97 21.02 1.55
CA ARG A 43 1.17 20.86 2.99
C ARG A 43 2.56 21.30 3.43
N GLU A 44 3.54 21.07 2.57
CA GLU A 44 4.91 21.52 2.78
C GLU A 44 5.48 21.99 1.45
N SER A 45 6.01 23.22 1.44
CA SER A 45 6.35 23.90 0.20
C SER A 45 7.36 23.12 -0.64
N GLY A 46 6.97 22.78 -1.87
CA GLY A 46 7.77 22.01 -2.83
C GLY A 46 8.17 20.60 -2.36
N ARG A 47 7.57 20.08 -1.28
CA ARG A 47 7.96 18.78 -0.68
C ARG A 47 6.80 17.86 -0.36
N TYR A 48 5.60 18.37 -0.08
CA TYR A 48 4.45 17.53 0.24
C TYR A 48 3.13 18.13 -0.25
N VAL A 49 2.42 17.39 -1.09
CA VAL A 49 1.12 17.75 -1.66
C VAL A 49 0.10 16.64 -1.40
N GLU A 50 -1.12 17.05 -1.09
CA GLU A 50 -2.28 16.16 -0.95
C GLU A 50 -3.30 16.46 -2.05
N MET A 51 -3.87 15.40 -2.62
CA MET A 51 -5.01 15.49 -3.52
C MET A 51 -6.22 14.82 -2.89
N HIS A 52 -7.34 15.54 -2.86
CA HIS A 52 -8.59 15.07 -2.27
C HIS A 52 -9.67 14.95 -3.35
N ALA A 53 -9.85 13.75 -3.90
CA ALA A 53 -10.92 13.42 -4.84
C ALA A 53 -12.16 12.94 -4.07
N ARG A 54 -12.87 13.88 -3.45
CA ARG A 54 -14.00 13.59 -2.56
C ARG A 54 -15.13 12.85 -3.28
N TYR A 55 -15.35 13.15 -4.55
CA TYR A 55 -16.40 12.53 -5.37
C TYR A 55 -16.24 11.02 -5.57
N ILE A 56 -15.03 10.47 -5.39
CA ILE A 56 -14.72 9.03 -5.44
C ILE A 56 -14.08 8.54 -4.12
N GLY A 57 -14.25 9.29 -3.03
CA GLY A 57 -13.71 8.93 -1.72
C GLY A 57 -12.20 8.68 -1.67
N THR A 58 -11.44 9.24 -2.64
CA THR A 58 -10.02 8.92 -2.83
C THR A 58 -9.13 10.07 -2.36
N THR A 59 -8.05 9.72 -1.66
CA THR A 59 -7.01 10.67 -1.25
C THR A 59 -5.66 10.17 -1.73
N VAL A 60 -4.84 11.07 -2.28
CA VAL A 60 -3.49 10.78 -2.76
C VAL A 60 -2.50 11.72 -2.10
N PHE A 61 -1.43 11.17 -1.54
CA PHE A 61 -0.32 11.92 -0.96
C PHE A 61 0.91 11.73 -1.84
N VAL A 62 1.58 12.84 -2.17
CA VAL A 62 2.84 12.83 -2.92
C VAL A 62 3.86 13.63 -2.13
N ARG A 63 5.00 13.00 -1.79
CA ARG A 63 6.08 13.65 -1.05
C ARG A 63 7.42 13.43 -1.74
N GLN A 64 8.30 14.41 -1.68
CA GLN A 64 9.70 14.25 -2.07
C GLN A 64 10.57 14.01 -0.84
N LEU A 65 11.35 12.92 -0.88
CA LEU A 65 12.33 12.58 0.13
C LEU A 65 13.70 12.41 -0.55
N GLY A 66 14.61 13.35 -0.28
CA GLY A 66 15.87 13.43 -1.01
C GLY A 66 15.62 13.61 -2.51
N ARG A 67 16.01 12.59 -3.30
CA ARG A 67 15.90 12.60 -4.76
C ARG A 67 14.74 11.76 -5.31
N TYR A 68 13.88 11.25 -4.44
CA TYR A 68 12.83 10.29 -4.80
C TYR A 68 11.47 10.82 -4.40
N LEU A 69 10.44 10.40 -5.14
CA LEU A 69 9.05 10.66 -4.82
C LEU A 69 8.43 9.43 -4.13
N THR A 70 7.66 9.67 -3.08
CA THR A 70 6.82 8.67 -2.43
C THR A 70 5.36 8.96 -2.72
N LEU A 71 4.57 7.89 -2.83
CA LEU A 71 3.15 7.93 -3.18
C LEU A 71 2.35 7.07 -2.20
N ALA A 72 1.29 7.64 -1.63
CA ALA A 72 0.32 6.89 -0.83
C ALA A 72 -1.10 7.19 -1.32
N ILE A 73 -1.92 6.13 -1.48
CA ILE A 73 -3.27 6.22 -2.03
C ILE A 73 -4.24 5.52 -1.09
N ARG A 74 -5.33 6.21 -0.74
CA ARG A 74 -6.50 5.61 -0.10
C ARG A 74 -7.68 5.69 -1.04
N MET A 75 -8.24 4.54 -1.40
CA MET A 75 -9.37 4.41 -2.31
C MET A 75 -10.41 3.43 -1.73
N PRO A 76 -11.72 3.64 -1.96
CA PRO A 76 -12.74 2.65 -1.67
C PRO A 76 -12.50 1.33 -2.41
N GLU A 77 -12.75 0.19 -1.76
CA GLU A 77 -12.46 -1.15 -2.31
C GLU A 77 -13.25 -1.44 -3.59
N ASP A 78 -14.53 -1.07 -3.62
CA ASP A 78 -15.40 -1.20 -4.78
C ASP A 78 -14.89 -0.42 -5.99
N LEU A 79 -14.30 0.76 -5.78
CA LEU A 79 -13.70 1.55 -6.84
C LEU A 79 -12.31 1.01 -7.23
N ALA A 80 -11.48 0.62 -6.27
CA ALA A 80 -10.15 0.05 -6.52
C ALA A 80 -10.22 -1.25 -7.33
N MET A 81 -11.29 -2.03 -7.15
CA MET A 81 -11.53 -3.28 -7.88
C MET A 81 -12.41 -3.10 -9.13
N SER A 82 -12.82 -1.87 -9.46
CA SER A 82 -13.63 -1.56 -10.64
C SER A 82 -12.80 -1.31 -11.89
N TYR A 83 -12.12 -2.35 -12.38
CA TYR A 83 -11.31 -2.29 -13.60
C TYR A 83 -11.74 -3.33 -14.64
N GLU A 84 -11.42 -3.08 -15.91
CA GLU A 84 -11.70 -4.02 -17.00
C GLU A 84 -10.62 -5.11 -17.10
N GLU A 85 -10.98 -6.30 -17.58
CA GLU A 85 -10.03 -7.42 -17.76
C GLU A 85 -8.83 -7.09 -18.67
N SER A 86 -8.98 -6.08 -19.55
CA SER A 86 -7.92 -5.55 -20.40
C SER A 86 -6.84 -4.76 -19.65
N GLN A 87 -7.08 -4.43 -18.37
CA GLN A 87 -6.20 -3.64 -17.49
C GLN A 87 -5.54 -4.53 -16.44
N ASP A 88 -4.96 -5.65 -16.87
CA ASP A 88 -4.38 -6.69 -16.01
C ASP A 88 -3.13 -6.24 -15.23
N LEU A 89 -2.37 -5.29 -15.77
CA LEU A 89 -1.20 -4.71 -15.11
C LEU A 89 -1.57 -3.53 -14.19
N GLN A 90 -1.87 -3.84 -12.93
CA GLN A 90 -2.07 -2.85 -11.86
C GLN A 90 -1.23 -3.18 -10.63
N LEU A 91 -0.12 -2.46 -10.44
CA LEU A 91 0.83 -2.72 -9.35
C LEU A 91 0.20 -2.60 -7.96
N CYS A 92 -0.74 -1.68 -7.75
CA CYS A 92 -1.42 -1.49 -6.47
C CYS A 92 -2.39 -2.63 -6.12
N VAL A 93 -2.84 -3.41 -7.11
CA VAL A 93 -3.80 -4.51 -6.93
C VAL A 93 -3.10 -5.86 -6.98
N ASN A 94 -2.29 -6.09 -8.01
CA ASN A 94 -1.67 -7.38 -8.31
C ASN A 94 -0.19 -7.47 -7.87
N GLY A 95 0.40 -6.34 -7.46
CA GLY A 95 1.83 -6.24 -7.17
C GLY A 95 2.69 -6.29 -8.43
N CYS A 96 4.00 -6.36 -8.23
CA CYS A 96 4.97 -6.41 -9.34
C CYS A 96 4.96 -7.77 -10.05
N PRO A 97 5.15 -7.81 -11.38
CA PRO A 97 5.42 -9.04 -12.12
C PRO A 97 6.61 -9.81 -11.52
N LEU A 98 6.60 -11.14 -11.61
CA LEU A 98 7.64 -11.97 -11.00
C LEU A 98 9.06 -11.63 -11.46
N SER A 99 9.24 -11.22 -12.72
CA SER A 99 10.54 -10.83 -13.28
C SER A 99 11.11 -9.54 -12.68
N GLU A 100 10.25 -8.68 -12.13
CA GLU A 100 10.63 -7.40 -11.51
C GLU A 100 10.77 -7.52 -9.98
N ARG A 101 10.51 -8.70 -9.41
CA ARG A 101 10.67 -8.93 -7.97
C ARG A 101 12.13 -9.21 -7.67
N ILE A 102 12.66 -8.51 -6.69
CA ILE A 102 14.02 -8.73 -6.21
C ILE A 102 14.02 -9.94 -5.27
N ASP A 103 14.76 -10.97 -5.64
CA ASP A 103 15.05 -12.12 -4.79
C ASP A 103 16.28 -11.81 -3.92
N ASP A 104 16.12 -11.85 -2.61
CA ASP A 104 17.20 -11.65 -1.64
C ASP A 104 18.11 -12.91 -1.52
N GLY A 105 17.86 -13.95 -2.32
CA GLY A 105 18.70 -15.13 -2.40
C GLY A 105 18.74 -15.89 -1.08
N GLN A 106 19.91 -15.95 -0.43
CA GLN A 106 20.13 -16.71 0.82
C GLN A 106 19.65 -15.99 2.10
N GLY A 107 19.01 -14.82 2.02
CA GLY A 107 18.44 -14.15 3.22
C GLY A 107 19.46 -13.43 4.11
N GLN A 108 20.76 -13.61 3.85
CA GLN A 108 21.83 -13.14 4.73
C GLN A 108 22.05 -11.61 4.63
N VAL A 109 21.80 -11.01 3.47
CA VAL A 109 21.92 -9.56 3.26
C VAL A 109 20.72 -8.84 3.88
N SER A 110 19.49 -9.35 3.71
CA SER A 110 18.32 -8.87 4.44
C SER A 110 18.45 -8.97 5.96
N ALA A 111 19.14 -10.00 6.49
CA ALA A 111 19.37 -10.11 7.93
C ALA A 111 20.26 -8.97 8.48
N ILE A 112 21.30 -8.58 7.75
CA ILE A 112 22.22 -7.50 8.16
C ILE A 112 21.53 -6.13 8.03
N LEU A 113 20.91 -5.86 6.88
CA LEU A 113 20.21 -4.60 6.62
C LEU A 113 18.95 -4.45 7.47
N GLY A 114 18.30 -5.57 7.78
CA GLY A 114 17.16 -5.64 8.68
C GLY A 114 17.47 -5.11 10.08
N ALA A 115 18.70 -5.27 10.57
CA ALA A 115 19.10 -4.69 11.86
C ALA A 115 19.07 -3.15 11.84
N GLN A 116 19.46 -2.53 10.73
CA GLN A 116 19.42 -1.07 10.57
C GLN A 116 17.98 -0.56 10.45
N CYS A 117 17.14 -1.27 9.69
CA CYS A 117 15.72 -0.93 9.58
C CYS A 117 14.96 -1.08 10.89
N HIS A 118 15.32 -2.08 11.71
CA HIS A 118 14.64 -2.38 12.97
C HIS A 118 14.75 -1.26 14.01
N GLU A 119 15.77 -0.40 13.94
CA GLU A 119 15.93 0.73 14.86
C GLU A 119 14.79 1.74 14.73
N LYS A 120 14.34 2.02 13.50
CA LYS A 120 13.26 2.99 13.22
C LYS A 120 11.90 2.35 12.95
N MET A 121 11.89 1.10 12.50
CA MET A 121 10.68 0.34 12.16
C MET A 121 10.73 -1.01 12.88
N PRO A 122 10.32 -1.08 14.16
CA PRO A 122 10.43 -2.31 14.95
C PRO A 122 9.43 -3.40 14.52
N VAL A 123 8.34 -3.00 13.84
CA VAL A 123 7.33 -3.94 13.33
C VAL A 123 7.80 -4.50 11.99
N LYS A 124 7.99 -5.81 11.89
CA LYS A 124 8.43 -6.51 10.66
C LYS A 124 7.31 -6.71 9.64
N ASP A 125 6.65 -5.62 9.26
CA ASP A 125 5.59 -5.58 8.26
C ASP A 125 6.12 -5.12 6.88
N ILE A 126 5.21 -4.75 5.98
CA ILE A 126 5.56 -4.27 4.64
C ILE A 126 6.46 -3.02 4.64
N TYR A 127 6.37 -2.11 5.62
CA TYR A 127 7.23 -0.92 5.67
C TYR A 127 8.64 -1.31 6.09
N PHE A 128 8.78 -2.23 7.05
CA PHE A 128 10.09 -2.80 7.35
C PHE A 128 10.71 -3.50 6.14
N GLN A 129 9.92 -4.29 5.39
CA GLN A 129 10.42 -4.92 4.16
C GLN A 129 10.79 -3.89 3.09
N SER A 130 10.01 -2.81 2.95
CA SER A 130 10.33 -1.68 2.06
C SER A 130 11.66 -1.05 2.44
N CYS A 131 11.92 -0.83 3.72
CA CYS A 131 13.19 -0.31 4.19
C CYS A 131 14.37 -1.22 3.80
N VAL A 132 14.24 -2.53 4.00
CA VAL A 132 15.29 -3.47 3.64
C VAL A 132 15.51 -3.49 2.12
N PHE A 133 14.43 -3.52 1.35
CA PHE A 133 14.47 -3.46 -0.12
C PHE A 133 15.14 -2.18 -0.64
N ASP A 134 14.79 -1.04 -0.08
CA ASP A 134 15.36 0.24 -0.49
C ASP A 134 16.85 0.31 -0.16
N LEU A 135 17.27 -0.16 1.02
CA LEU A 135 18.68 -0.25 1.39
C LEU A 135 19.45 -1.19 0.44
N LEU A 136 18.87 -2.33 0.08
CA LEU A 136 19.48 -3.30 -0.84
C LEU A 136 19.71 -2.69 -2.22
N THR A 137 18.75 -1.93 -2.73
CA THR A 137 18.74 -1.43 -4.11
C THR A 137 19.49 -0.11 -4.29
N THR A 138 19.53 0.72 -3.26
CA THR A 138 20.07 2.09 -3.34
C THR A 138 21.40 2.23 -2.63
N GLY A 139 21.66 1.40 -1.62
CA GLY A 139 22.82 1.53 -0.72
C GLY A 139 22.79 2.78 0.18
N ASP A 140 21.68 3.52 0.22
CA ASP A 140 21.59 4.78 0.95
C ASP A 140 20.83 4.60 2.28
N ALA A 141 21.57 4.74 3.39
CA ALA A 141 21.05 4.58 4.76
C ALA A 141 19.89 5.54 5.10
N ASN A 142 19.70 6.61 4.32
CA ASN A 142 18.59 7.55 4.49
C ASN A 142 17.25 6.99 4.01
N PHE A 143 17.22 5.85 3.33
CA PHE A 143 15.97 5.23 2.85
C PHE A 143 15.10 4.62 3.95
N THR A 144 15.62 4.55 5.18
CA THR A 144 14.76 4.36 6.36
C THR A 144 13.68 5.45 6.47
N ALA A 145 13.94 6.66 5.97
CA ALA A 145 12.99 7.77 6.02
C ALA A 145 11.82 7.57 5.03
N ALA A 146 12.04 6.94 3.88
CA ALA A 146 10.99 6.69 2.89
C ALA A 146 9.95 5.70 3.43
N ALA A 147 10.41 4.56 3.92
CA ALA A 147 9.55 3.56 4.54
C ALA A 147 8.84 4.08 5.80
N HIS A 148 9.55 4.86 6.65
CA HIS A 148 8.92 5.51 7.81
C HIS A 148 7.86 6.55 7.40
N SER A 149 8.12 7.35 6.34
CA SER A 149 7.12 8.26 5.79
C SER A 149 5.90 7.51 5.26
N ALA A 150 6.10 6.39 4.57
CA ALA A 150 5.00 5.59 4.06
C ALA A 150 4.09 5.06 5.19
N LEU A 151 4.67 4.65 6.33
CA LEU A 151 3.88 4.30 7.52
C LEU A 151 3.08 5.51 8.03
N ALA A 152 3.73 6.67 8.22
CA ALA A 152 3.06 7.89 8.67
C ALA A 152 1.93 8.33 7.71
N ASP A 153 2.11 8.14 6.40
CA ASP A 153 1.10 8.44 5.39
C ASP A 153 -0.12 7.52 5.55
N VAL A 154 0.08 6.22 5.82
CA VAL A 154 -1.04 5.29 6.09
C VAL A 154 -1.72 5.58 7.42
N GLU A 155 -0.98 6.01 8.45
CA GLU A 155 -1.59 6.46 9.72
C GLU A 155 -2.52 7.67 9.52
N ALA A 156 -2.13 8.61 8.65
CA ALA A 156 -2.93 9.77 8.30
C ALA A 156 -4.11 9.44 7.36
N LEU A 157 -3.93 8.48 6.45
CA LEU A 157 -4.97 8.05 5.51
C LEU A 157 -6.01 7.13 6.17
N HIS A 158 -5.60 6.19 7.02
CA HIS A 158 -6.47 5.13 7.48
C HIS A 158 -6.93 5.35 8.93
N PRO A 159 -8.23 5.50 9.23
CA PRO A 159 -8.70 5.81 10.58
C PRO A 159 -8.58 4.64 11.58
N ARG A 160 -8.47 3.41 11.08
CA ARG A 160 -8.37 2.19 11.90
C ARG A 160 -6.93 1.72 12.01
N LYS A 161 -6.41 1.67 13.23
CA LYS A 161 -5.02 1.27 13.53
C LYS A 161 -4.71 -0.18 13.16
N GLU A 162 -5.72 -1.03 13.23
CA GLU A 162 -5.59 -2.47 12.93
C GLU A 162 -5.27 -2.73 11.44
N ARG A 163 -5.46 -1.72 10.58
CA ARG A 163 -5.15 -1.80 9.15
C ARG A 163 -3.88 -1.05 8.74
N TRP A 164 -3.14 -0.48 9.69
CA TRP A 164 -1.89 0.23 9.38
C TRP A 164 -0.78 -0.73 8.98
N HIS A 165 -0.68 -1.87 9.68
CA HIS A 165 0.37 -2.86 9.47
C HIS A 165 -0.12 -3.99 8.56
N ILE A 166 0.63 -4.25 7.48
CA ILE A 166 0.36 -5.34 6.55
C ILE A 166 1.50 -6.34 6.65
N PHE A 167 1.22 -7.55 7.13
CA PHE A 167 2.22 -8.58 7.30
C PHE A 167 2.34 -9.45 6.02
N PRO A 168 3.57 -9.72 5.53
CA PRO A 168 3.78 -10.60 4.40
C PRO A 168 3.14 -11.98 4.64
N SER A 169 2.51 -12.53 3.61
CA SER A 169 1.96 -13.89 3.64
C SER A 169 3.07 -14.93 3.53
N GLY A 170 3.96 -14.99 4.51
CA GLY A 170 5.15 -15.85 4.54
C GLY A 170 5.36 -16.63 5.84
N SER A 171 4.51 -16.42 6.86
CA SER A 171 4.52 -17.20 8.11
C SER A 171 3.26 -18.04 8.31
N ARG A 172 2.50 -18.33 7.24
CA ARG A 172 1.69 -19.55 7.23
C ARG A 172 2.66 -20.70 6.98
N GLY A 173 3.36 -21.09 8.05
CA GLY A 173 3.92 -22.43 8.14
C GLY A 173 2.83 -23.38 7.67
N SER A 174 3.19 -24.21 6.70
CA SER A 174 2.41 -25.33 6.22
C SER A 174 1.81 -26.06 7.43
N ALA A 175 0.56 -25.70 7.78
CA ALA A 175 -0.32 -26.60 8.50
C ALA A 175 -0.66 -27.70 7.49
N ARG A 176 0.30 -28.60 7.30
CA ARG A 176 -0.01 -29.99 6.94
C ARG A 176 -0.95 -30.43 8.03
N ALA A 177 -2.25 -30.32 7.77
CA ALA A 177 -3.26 -31.11 8.42
C ALA A 177 -2.92 -32.56 8.03
N GLY A 178 -1.98 -33.14 8.78
CA GLY A 178 -1.75 -34.56 8.79
C GLY A 178 -3.02 -35.18 9.35
N SER A 179 -3.87 -35.65 8.44
CA SER A 179 -4.70 -36.81 8.73
C SER A 179 -3.77 -38.00 8.89
N PRO A 180 -3.90 -38.75 9.99
CA PRO A 180 -3.78 -40.18 9.91
C PRO A 180 -5.07 -40.79 10.44
N TRP A 181 -5.97 -41.14 9.52
CA TRP A 181 -6.87 -42.26 9.77
C TRP A 181 -6.03 -43.54 9.70
N ALA A 182 -5.88 -44.21 10.85
CA ALA A 182 -5.51 -45.62 11.07
C ALA A 182 -4.79 -45.68 12.44
N VAL A 183 -5.18 -46.44 13.46
CA VAL A 183 -6.16 -47.51 13.70
C VAL A 183 -6.44 -47.45 15.21
N SER A 184 -7.68 -47.68 15.66
CA SER A 184 -7.91 -48.22 17.00
C SER A 184 -9.18 -49.05 17.00
N LEU A 185 -8.96 -50.36 17.14
CA LEU A 185 -9.97 -51.38 17.43
C LEU A 185 -10.56 -51.10 18.82
N GLY A 186 -11.88 -50.99 18.92
CA GLY A 186 -12.58 -50.83 20.19
C GLY A 186 -14.09 -50.97 20.03
N LEU A 187 -14.59 -52.07 20.59
CA LEU A 187 -15.96 -52.60 20.67
C LEU A 187 -17.15 -51.62 20.70
N PRO A 188 -18.34 -52.08 20.23
CA PRO A 188 -19.50 -51.27 19.93
C PRO A 188 -20.32 -50.99 21.19
N CYS A 189 -20.78 -49.75 21.37
CA CYS A 189 -22.00 -49.49 22.12
C CYS A 189 -22.53 -48.07 21.92
N LEU A 190 -23.82 -48.02 21.66
CA LEU A 190 -24.79 -47.00 22.09
C LEU A 190 -25.07 -45.79 21.17
N ILE A 191 -26.15 -45.99 20.40
CA ILE A 191 -27.38 -45.16 20.37
C ILE A 191 -27.29 -43.74 19.78
N PHE A 192 -27.82 -43.64 18.55
CA PHE A 192 -28.89 -42.75 18.04
C PHE A 192 -28.96 -41.24 18.42
N VAL A 193 -29.21 -40.44 17.34
CA VAL A 193 -30.22 -39.35 17.22
C VAL A 193 -29.81 -37.95 17.74
N VAL A 194 -30.09 -36.81 17.09
CA VAL A 194 -30.69 -36.39 15.81
C VAL A 194 -30.30 -34.91 15.58
N PHE A 195 -30.36 -34.48 14.32
CA PHE A 195 -30.38 -33.08 13.86
C PHE A 195 -31.38 -32.17 14.59
N LEU A 196 -30.95 -30.95 14.92
CA LEU A 196 -31.56 -29.70 14.46
C LEU A 196 -30.48 -28.60 14.44
#